data_AF-A0A829VSL7-F1
#
_entry.id   AF-A0A829VSL7-F1
#
_cell.length_a   1.000
_cell.length_b   1.000
_cell.length_c   1.000
_cell.angle_alpha   90.00
_cell.angle_beta   90.00
_cell.angle_gamma   90.00
#
_symmetry.space_group_name_H-M   'P 1'
#
loop_
_entity.id
_entity.type
_entity.pdbx_description
1 polymer ?
#
loop_
_entity_poly.entity_id
_entity_poly.type
_entity_poly.pdbx_seq_one_letter_code
_entity_poly.pdbx_strand_id
1 'polypeptide(L)'
;MSIVLNTGQTGNSSAVSFKVSGLPTNAVITKLEVNTGSLSSYSGAMLTNYLTLTSSNKTTAEKITWGGQANTTLKSNGFLATKANGTYTITFNCTCLGGAIVGGIPTDVGSKTYSSPYITVYWDDSF
;
A
#
# COMPACT_ATOMS: atom_id res chain seq x y z
N MET A 1 -4.62 5.07 3.60
CA MET A 1 -5.10 4.55 2.29
C MET A 1 -6.56 4.14 2.46
N SER A 2 -7.48 4.68 1.66
CA SER A 2 -8.93 4.40 1.76
C SER A 2 -9.53 4.08 0.40
N ILE A 3 -10.53 3.21 0.36
CA ILE A 3 -11.30 2.90 -0.83
C ILE A 3 -12.77 2.67 -0.48
N VAL A 4 -13.65 3.08 -1.39
CA VAL A 4 -15.08 2.79 -1.40
C VAL A 4 -15.42 2.28 -2.80
N LEU A 5 -16.16 1.18 -2.89
CA LEU A 5 -16.51 0.53 -4.14
C LEU A 5 -17.95 0.05 -4.09
N ASN A 6 -18.62 0.09 -5.25
CA ASN A 6 -19.87 -0.65 -5.40
C ASN A 6 -19.58 -2.14 -5.56
N THR A 7 -20.56 -2.98 -5.26
CA THR A 7 -20.48 -4.44 -5.37
C THR A 7 -20.15 -4.83 -6.81
N GLY A 8 -19.21 -5.77 -6.96
CA GLY A 8 -18.67 -6.22 -8.24
C GLY A 8 -17.54 -5.35 -8.79
N GLN A 9 -17.28 -4.17 -8.21
CA GLN A 9 -16.19 -3.31 -8.67
C GLN A 9 -14.84 -3.72 -8.08
N THR A 10 -13.80 -3.47 -8.88
CA THR A 10 -12.40 -3.56 -8.45
C THR A 10 -11.75 -2.21 -8.68
N GLY A 11 -10.96 -1.75 -7.71
CA GLY A 11 -10.31 -0.46 -7.80
C GLY A 11 -9.08 -0.35 -6.92
N ASN A 12 -8.43 0.81 -6.99
CA ASN A 12 -7.29 1.15 -6.16
C ASN A 12 -7.69 2.19 -5.12
N SER A 13 -7.12 2.08 -3.93
CA SER A 13 -7.31 3.06 -2.86
C SER A 13 -6.62 4.38 -3.16
N SER A 14 -6.94 5.39 -2.34
CA SER A 14 -6.17 6.62 -2.27
C SER A 14 -4.71 6.36 -1.94
N ALA A 15 -3.84 7.10 -2.62
CA ALA A 15 -2.40 7.03 -2.46
C ALA A 15 -1.93 7.60 -1.12
N VAL A 16 -0.88 7.01 -0.57
CA VAL A 16 -0.08 7.60 0.51
C VAL A 16 1.35 7.73 0.02
N SER A 17 1.92 8.94 0.15
CA SER A 17 3.28 9.23 -0.29
C SER A 17 4.21 9.49 0.88
N PHE A 18 5.42 8.95 0.80
CA PHE A 18 6.50 9.09 1.77
C PHE A 18 7.68 9.78 1.09
N LYS A 19 8.12 10.90 1.65
CA LYS A 19 9.34 11.58 1.19
C LYS A 19 10.52 11.11 2.03
N VAL A 20 11.47 10.44 1.39
CA VAL A 20 12.74 10.05 1.99
C VAL A 20 13.81 10.99 1.46
N SER A 21 14.43 11.74 2.37
CA SER A 21 15.44 12.75 2.04
C SER A 21 16.48 12.86 3.15
N GLY A 22 17.64 13.44 2.85
CA GLY A 22 18.72 13.65 3.83
C GLY A 22 19.70 12.48 3.93
N LEU A 23 19.54 11.45 3.08
CA LEU A 23 20.55 10.39 2.95
C LEU A 23 21.68 10.86 2.03
N PRO A 24 22.89 10.25 2.10
CA PRO A 24 23.96 10.46 1.12
C PRO A 24 23.47 10.36 -0.33
N THR A 25 24.08 11.11 -1.24
CA THR A 25 23.62 11.20 -2.63
C THR A 25 23.69 9.85 -3.36
N ASN A 26 24.69 9.03 -3.04
CA ASN A 26 24.92 7.69 -3.57
C ASN A 26 24.26 6.57 -2.73
N ALA A 27 23.46 6.90 -1.70
CA ALA A 27 22.76 5.88 -0.92
C ALA A 27 21.78 5.08 -1.81
N VAL A 28 21.97 3.77 -1.82
CA VAL A 28 21.13 2.80 -2.55
C VAL A 28 20.39 1.88 -1.60
N ILE A 29 19.21 1.43 -2.00
CA ILE A 29 18.35 0.57 -1.18
C ILE A 29 18.93 -0.84 -1.14
N THR A 30 19.15 -1.35 0.07
CA THR A 30 19.54 -2.75 0.34
C THR A 30 18.35 -3.60 0.79
N LYS A 31 17.30 -2.97 1.31
CA LYS A 31 16.02 -3.60 1.65
C LYS A 31 14.95 -2.52 1.79
N LEU A 32 13.73 -2.82 1.32
CA LEU A 32 12.58 -1.93 1.48
C LEU A 32 11.41 -2.72 2.06
N GLU A 33 10.82 -2.21 3.14
CA GLU A 33 9.65 -2.79 3.77
C GLU A 33 8.52 -1.77 3.82
N VAL A 34 7.29 -2.25 3.63
CA VAL A 34 6.07 -1.47 3.78
C VAL A 34 5.24 -2.10 4.88
N ASN A 35 4.94 -1.37 5.94
CA ASN A 35 3.95 -1.78 6.90
C ASN A 35 2.56 -1.25 6.50
N THR A 36 1.57 -2.12 6.48
CA THR A 36 0.22 -1.81 6.00
C THR A 36 -0.57 -0.89 6.94
N GLY A 37 -0.08 -0.68 8.16
CA GLY A 37 -0.75 0.12 9.18
C GLY A 37 -1.98 -0.57 9.76
N SER A 38 -2.70 0.13 10.61
CA SER A 38 -3.89 -0.42 11.28
C SER A 38 -5.14 -0.30 10.39
N LEU A 39 -6.01 -1.31 10.44
CA LEU A 39 -7.32 -1.26 9.77
C LEU A 39 -8.25 -0.38 10.61
N SER A 40 -8.52 0.83 10.13
CA SER A 40 -9.31 1.83 10.87
C SER A 40 -10.80 1.79 10.54
N SER A 41 -11.17 1.31 9.35
CA SER A 41 -12.56 1.11 8.98
C SER A 41 -12.68 -0.01 7.94
N TYR A 42 -13.73 -0.82 8.08
CA TYR A 42 -14.04 -1.92 7.18
C TYR A 42 -15.56 -2.14 7.14
N SER A 43 -16.12 -2.20 5.94
CA SER A 43 -17.52 -2.52 5.72
C SER A 43 -17.71 -3.28 4.41
N GLY A 44 -18.69 -4.19 4.39
CA GLY A 44 -18.93 -5.09 3.26
C GLY A 44 -17.90 -6.22 3.17
N ALA A 45 -17.99 -6.99 2.09
CA ALA A 45 -17.05 -8.05 1.74
C ALA A 45 -15.96 -7.49 0.81
N MET A 46 -14.89 -6.96 1.39
CA MET A 46 -13.82 -6.28 0.66
C MET A 46 -12.57 -7.18 0.57
N LEU A 47 -12.37 -7.80 -0.59
CA LEU A 47 -11.22 -8.66 -0.89
C LEU A 47 -10.03 -7.81 -1.33
N THR A 48 -8.95 -7.82 -0.54
CA THR A 48 -7.69 -7.16 -0.92
C THR A 48 -6.88 -8.09 -1.83
N ASN A 49 -6.44 -7.56 -2.97
CA ASN A 49 -5.74 -8.34 -3.99
C ASN A 49 -4.21 -8.21 -3.85
N TYR A 50 -3.70 -6.99 -3.73
CA TYR A 50 -2.27 -6.68 -3.58
C TYR A 50 -2.06 -5.24 -3.13
N LEU A 51 -0.86 -4.96 -2.63
CA LEU A 51 -0.34 -3.60 -2.46
C LEU A 51 0.50 -3.22 -3.68
N THR A 52 0.40 -1.98 -4.14
CA THR A 52 1.26 -1.41 -5.18
C THR A 52 2.18 -0.39 -4.54
N LEU A 53 3.47 -0.51 -4.83
CA LEU A 53 4.53 0.38 -4.39
C LEU A 53 5.22 1.00 -5.62
N THR A 54 5.39 2.31 -5.63
CA THR A 54 6.12 3.07 -6.64
C THR A 54 7.17 3.96 -6.01
N SER A 55 8.15 4.42 -6.80
CA SER A 55 9.13 5.42 -6.39
C SER A 55 9.38 6.41 -7.53
N SER A 56 9.72 7.66 -7.19
CA SER A 56 10.22 8.65 -8.15
C SER A 56 11.49 8.22 -8.90
N ASN A 57 12.23 7.25 -8.37
CA ASN A 57 13.48 6.76 -8.94
C ASN A 57 13.30 5.53 -9.85
N LYS A 58 12.07 5.05 -10.02
CA LYS A 58 11.77 3.85 -10.81
C LYS A 58 10.53 4.08 -11.66
N THR A 59 10.61 3.70 -12.93
CA THR A 59 9.46 3.83 -13.86
C THR A 59 8.42 2.74 -13.67
N THR A 60 8.80 1.59 -13.11
CA THR A 60 7.88 0.46 -12.89
C THR A 60 7.42 0.36 -11.44
N ALA A 61 6.14 0.03 -11.29
CA ALA A 61 5.52 -0.28 -10.00
C ALA A 61 5.79 -1.72 -9.59
N GLU A 62 5.95 -1.98 -8.29
CA GLU A 62 5.94 -3.33 -7.73
C GLU A 62 4.54 -3.64 -7.17
N LYS A 63 4.04 -4.84 -7.47
CA LYS A 63 2.85 -5.40 -6.82
C LYS A 63 3.28 -6.45 -5.82
N ILE A 64 2.94 -6.24 -4.56
CA ILE A 64 3.24 -7.16 -3.47
C ILE A 64 1.94 -7.86 -3.06
N THR A 65 1.92 -9.19 -3.18
CA THR A 65 0.77 -9.99 -2.77
C THR A 65 0.49 -9.78 -1.29
N TRP A 66 -0.75 -9.42 -0.96
CA TRP A 66 -1.16 -9.14 0.40
C TRP A 66 -2.67 -9.32 0.55
N GLY A 67 -3.09 -10.19 1.46
CA GLY A 67 -4.50 -10.52 1.71
C GLY A 67 -5.28 -9.47 2.52
N GLY A 68 -4.72 -8.29 2.76
CA GLY A 68 -5.43 -7.24 3.50
C GLY A 68 -5.41 -7.40 5.02
N GLN A 69 -4.40 -8.07 5.58
CA GLN A 69 -4.17 -8.12 7.02
C GLN A 69 -3.54 -6.80 7.51
N ALA A 70 -4.09 -6.24 8.59
CA ALA A 70 -3.55 -5.06 9.25
C ALA A 70 -2.18 -5.32 9.89
N ASN A 71 -1.40 -4.26 10.11
CA ASN A 71 -0.11 -4.27 10.80
C ASN A 71 0.87 -5.32 10.26
N THR A 72 0.81 -5.57 8.95
CA THR A 72 1.65 -6.56 8.28
C THR A 72 2.81 -5.87 7.59
N THR A 73 4.02 -6.35 7.83
CA THR A 73 5.22 -5.91 7.15
C THR A 73 5.41 -6.70 5.86
N LEU A 74 5.29 -6.01 4.74
CA LEU A 74 5.49 -6.54 3.39
C LEU A 74 6.91 -6.22 2.92
N LYS A 75 7.60 -7.22 2.39
CA LYS A 75 8.94 -7.03 1.79
C LYS A 75 8.80 -6.64 0.33
N SER A 76 9.53 -5.62 -0.06
CA SER A 76 9.72 -5.20 -1.45
C SER A 76 11.03 -5.78 -1.96
N ASN A 77 10.99 -6.40 -3.15
CA ASN A 77 12.16 -6.93 -3.85
C ASN A 77 12.48 -6.09 -5.10
N GLY A 78 11.52 -5.30 -5.58
CA GLY A 78 11.64 -4.55 -6.83
C GLY A 78 12.55 -3.32 -6.77
N PHE A 79 13.01 -2.91 -5.58
CA PHE A 79 13.71 -1.63 -5.38
C PHE A 79 15.17 -1.77 -4.95
N LEU A 80 15.71 -2.99 -4.86
CA LEU A 80 17.12 -3.22 -4.55
C LEU A 80 18.05 -2.50 -5.52
N ALA A 81 19.14 -1.94 -5.01
CA ALA A 81 20.15 -1.18 -5.76
C ALA A 81 19.60 0.07 -6.50
N THR A 82 18.41 0.55 -6.14
CA THR A 82 17.90 1.85 -6.62
C THR A 82 18.20 2.95 -5.61
N LYS A 83 18.20 4.21 -6.05
CA LYS A 83 18.45 5.36 -5.17
C LYS A 83 17.46 5.42 -4.00
N ALA A 84 17.98 5.57 -2.77
CA ALA A 84 17.19 5.57 -1.54
C ALA A 84 16.48 6.90 -1.24
N ASN A 85 17.10 8.04 -1.61
CA ASN A 85 16.43 9.34 -1.55
C ASN A 85 15.35 9.41 -2.65
N GLY A 86 14.10 9.63 -2.30
CA GLY A 86 13.01 9.72 -3.28
C GLY A 86 11.63 9.86 -2.65
N THR A 87 10.62 9.94 -3.51
CA THR A 87 9.22 9.87 -3.09
C THR A 87 8.69 8.47 -3.39
N TYR A 88 8.24 7.77 -2.36
CA TYR A 88 7.62 6.45 -2.46
C TYR A 88 6.12 6.60 -2.31
N THR A 89 5.34 5.91 -3.13
CA THR A 89 3.88 5.96 -3.04
C THR A 89 3.32 4.56 -2.95
N ILE A 90 2.35 4.37 -2.04
CA ILE A 90 1.62 3.12 -1.89
C ILE A 90 0.13 3.31 -2.15
N THR A 91 -0.45 2.31 -2.78
CA THR A 91 -1.89 2.10 -2.91
C THR A 91 -2.18 0.63 -2.69
N PHE A 92 -3.43 0.24 -2.42
CA PHE A 92 -3.82 -1.16 -2.47
C PHE A 92 -4.97 -1.36 -3.45
N ASN A 93 -4.99 -2.52 -4.09
CA ASN A 93 -6.06 -2.94 -4.97
C ASN A 93 -7.05 -3.82 -4.21
N CYS A 94 -8.33 -3.60 -4.44
CA CYS A 94 -9.41 -4.29 -3.73
C CYS A 94 -10.59 -4.53 -4.66
N THR A 95 -11.31 -5.61 -4.40
CA THR A 95 -12.59 -5.95 -5.04
C THR A 95 -13.69 -5.97 -3.97
N CYS A 96 -14.82 -5.32 -4.25
CA CYS A 96 -16.02 -5.43 -3.42
C CYS A 96 -16.85 -6.63 -3.89
N LEU A 97 -16.89 -7.68 -3.08
CA LEU A 97 -17.68 -8.89 -3.35
C LEU A 97 -19.13 -8.77 -2.86
N GLY A 98 -19.39 -7.82 -1.97
CA GLY A 98 -20.71 -7.51 -1.44
C GLY A 98 -20.67 -6.26 -0.56
N GLY A 99 -21.74 -5.48 -0.57
CA GLY A 99 -21.84 -4.28 0.25
C GLY A 99 -22.04 -4.58 1.74
N ALA A 100 -22.05 -3.53 2.55
CA ALA A 100 -22.25 -3.61 4.00
C ALA A 100 -23.70 -3.90 4.38
N ILE A 101 -23.93 -4.46 5.58
CA ILE A 101 -25.26 -4.53 6.20
C ILE A 101 -25.43 -3.32 7.13
N VAL A 102 -26.42 -2.48 6.86
CA VAL A 102 -26.73 -1.30 7.68
C VAL A 102 -28.18 -1.40 8.15
N GLY A 103 -28.39 -1.51 9.47
CA GLY A 103 -29.74 -1.66 10.02
C GLY A 103 -30.47 -2.92 9.55
N GLY A 104 -29.73 -3.99 9.20
CA GLY A 104 -30.30 -5.22 8.65
C GLY A 104 -30.55 -5.21 7.14
N ILE A 105 -30.28 -4.10 6.46
CA ILE A 105 -30.48 -3.96 5.01
C ILE A 105 -29.11 -4.08 4.31
N PRO A 106 -28.97 -4.99 3.32
CA PRO A 106 -27.79 -5.02 2.45
C PRO A 106 -27.71 -3.75 1.61
N THR A 107 -26.55 -3.11 1.67
CA THR A 107 -26.17 -2.03 0.75
C THR A 107 -25.41 -2.62 -0.44
N ASP A 108 -25.23 -1.81 -1.48
CA ASP A 108 -24.41 -2.14 -2.64
C ASP A 108 -22.98 -1.61 -2.51
N VAL A 109 -22.61 -0.99 -1.38
CA VAL A 109 -21.31 -0.33 -1.17
C VAL A 109 -20.49 -1.02 -0.10
N GLY A 110 -19.21 -1.26 -0.38
CA GLY A 110 -18.20 -1.69 0.59
C GLY A 110 -17.08 -0.66 0.73
N SER A 111 -16.42 -0.64 1.89
CA SER A 111 -15.31 0.29 2.16
C SER A 111 -14.21 -0.36 2.98
N LYS A 112 -12.97 0.08 2.76
CA LYS A 112 -11.81 -0.40 3.51
C LYS A 112 -10.78 0.71 3.67
N THR A 113 -10.35 0.97 4.90
CA THR A 113 -9.39 2.04 5.21
C THR A 113 -8.31 1.55 6.16
N TYR A 114 -7.06 1.83 5.79
CA TYR A 114 -5.89 1.67 6.65
C TYR A 114 -5.30 3.02 7.03
N SER A 115 -5.00 3.18 8.31
CA SER A 115 -4.36 4.36 8.91
C SER A 115 -2.91 4.08 9.28
N SER A 116 -2.09 5.12 9.22
CA SER A 116 -0.69 5.09 9.66
C SER A 116 0.18 4.02 8.99
N PRO A 117 0.08 3.75 7.67
CA PRO A 117 1.09 2.93 7.01
C PRO A 117 2.43 3.67 7.03
N TYR A 118 3.52 2.92 7.02
CA TYR A 118 4.87 3.47 6.95
C TYR A 118 5.77 2.59 6.11
N ILE A 119 6.91 3.14 5.71
CA ILE A 119 7.98 2.39 5.04
C ILE A 119 9.23 2.40 5.90
N THR A 120 10.02 1.35 5.77
CA THR A 120 11.39 1.28 6.30
C THR A 120 12.33 1.08 5.13
N VAL A 121 13.22 2.05 4.92
CA VAL A 121 14.26 1.98 3.89
C VAL A 121 15.58 1.63 4.57
N TYR A 122 16.13 0.47 4.23
CA TYR A 122 17.51 0.12 4.54
C TYR A 122 18.37 0.48 3.34
N TRP A 123 19.51 1.09 3.60
CA TRP A 123 20.38 1.63 2.56
C TRP A 123 21.84 1.49 2.93
N ASP A 124 22.68 1.64 1.92
CA ASP A 124 24.14 1.65 2.01
C ASP A 124 24.68 2.63 0.96
N ASP A 125 25.78 3.30 1.28
CA ASP A 125 26.46 4.33 0.48
C ASP A 125 27.94 3.98 0.22
N SER A 126 28.35 2.76 0.53
CA SER A 126 29.72 2.28 0.32
C SER A 126 30.01 1.75 -1.09
N PHE A 127 29.05 1.86 -2.01
CA PHE A 127 29.16 1.45 -3.42
C PHE A 127 29.78 2.53 -4.32
#